data_AF-A0A9P6BWW3-F1
#
_entry.id   AF-A0A9P6BWW3-F1
#
_cell.length_a   1.000
_cell.length_b   1.000
_cell.length_c   1.000
_cell.angle_alpha   90.00
_cell.angle_beta   90.00
_cell.angle_gamma   90.00
#
_symmetry.space_group_name_H-M   'P 1'
#
loop_
_entity.id
_entity.type
_entity.pdbx_description
1 polymer ?
#
loop_
_entity_poly.entity_id
_entity_poly.type
_entity_poly.pdbx_seq_one_letter_code
_entity_poly.pdbx_strand_id
1 'polypeptide(L)'
;MPISKQCTFFVRSFTAKSDKTPNSDLWDLSMDNRQTLCFSKCLSSIRTVKNKAEMLYMFDFGSSSTVPWKLAVSSTSAALCVCHLHEGMSEEDLVWELVQNSVHFHTLQCCNTLDLALMERLSAMMVPMRLSGHVFDKRDHNFYKKQCQSFFSLQCSCAALL
;
A
#
# COMPACT_ATOMS: atom_id res chain seq x y z
N MET A 1 -5.50 -17.93 -8.14
CA MET A 1 -4.06 -18.24 -8.09
C MET A 1 -3.33 -17.00 -7.58
N PRO A 2 -2.22 -17.11 -6.83
CA PRO A 2 -1.41 -15.94 -6.48
C PRO A 2 -0.90 -15.26 -7.75
N ILE A 3 -1.01 -13.93 -7.85
CA ILE A 3 -0.61 -13.14 -9.02
C ILE A 3 0.86 -13.36 -9.41
N SER A 4 1.73 -13.55 -8.41
CA SER A 4 3.15 -13.88 -8.62
C SER A 4 3.37 -15.14 -9.47
N LYS A 5 2.46 -16.12 -9.40
CA LYS A 5 2.51 -17.33 -10.21
C LYS A 5 2.04 -17.06 -11.65
N GLN A 6 1.05 -16.19 -11.85
CA GLN A 6 0.55 -15.86 -13.19
C GLN A 6 1.59 -15.10 -14.02
N CYS A 7 2.26 -14.11 -13.45
CA CYS A 7 3.30 -13.35 -14.17
C CYS A 7 4.50 -14.22 -14.55
N THR A 8 4.91 -15.17 -13.69
CA THR A 8 6.03 -16.08 -13.99
C THR A 8 5.68 -17.10 -15.07
N PHE A 9 4.43 -17.61 -15.11
CA PHE A 9 3.98 -18.46 -16.21
C PHE A 9 3.97 -17.71 -17.54
N PHE A 10 3.42 -16.49 -17.58
CA PHE A 10 3.39 -15.68 -18.79
C PHE A 10 4.79 -15.41 -19.36
N VAL A 11 5.73 -14.92 -18.53
CA VAL A 11 7.10 -14.62 -18.98
C VAL A 11 7.79 -15.87 -19.50
N ARG A 12 7.58 -17.02 -18.85
CA ARG A 12 8.17 -18.30 -19.28
C ARG A 12 7.58 -18.79 -20.60
N SER A 13 6.28 -18.58 -20.83
CA SER A 13 5.60 -18.90 -22.09
C SER A 13 6.06 -18.00 -23.23
N PHE A 14 6.28 -16.70 -22.95
CA PHE A 14 6.70 -15.71 -23.95
C PHE A 14 8.18 -15.84 -24.34
N THR A 15 9.04 -16.25 -23.41
CA THR A 15 10.49 -16.40 -23.63
C THR A 15 10.88 -17.75 -24.22
N ALA A 16 10.01 -18.75 -24.14
CA ALA A 16 10.17 -19.98 -24.89
C ALA A 16 10.05 -19.65 -26.40
N LYS A 17 11.09 -19.94 -27.19
CA LYS A 17 11.15 -19.72 -28.65
C LYS A 17 10.16 -20.61 -29.43
N SER A 18 8.90 -20.61 -29.04
CA SER A 18 7.81 -21.24 -29.77
C SER A 18 6.81 -20.16 -30.14
N ASP A 19 6.36 -20.14 -31.39
CA ASP A 19 5.26 -19.27 -31.88
C ASP A 19 3.89 -19.58 -31.23
N LYS A 20 3.88 -20.31 -30.11
CA LYS A 20 2.67 -20.59 -29.35
C LYS A 20 2.28 -19.34 -28.58
N THR A 21 1.16 -18.76 -28.98
CA THR A 21 0.46 -17.77 -28.19
C THR A 21 0.24 -18.30 -26.77
N PRO A 22 0.60 -17.53 -25.73
CA PRO A 22 0.24 -17.82 -24.35
C PRO A 22 -1.25 -18.09 -24.19
N ASN A 23 -1.61 -18.83 -23.14
CA ASN A 23 -3.00 -19.11 -22.81
C ASN A 23 -3.83 -17.81 -22.86
N SER A 24 -5.03 -17.86 -23.44
CA SER A 24 -5.92 -16.70 -23.57
C SER A 24 -6.13 -16.00 -22.24
N ASP A 25 -6.22 -16.73 -21.13
CA ASP A 25 -6.40 -16.18 -19.78
C ASP A 25 -5.18 -15.39 -19.27
N LEU A 26 -4.01 -15.57 -19.89
CA LEU A 26 -2.75 -14.90 -19.54
C LEU A 26 -2.29 -13.90 -20.60
N TRP A 27 -2.97 -13.83 -21.74
CA TRP A 27 -2.61 -12.98 -22.87
C TRP A 27 -3.61 -11.84 -22.98
N ASP A 28 -3.22 -10.66 -22.50
CA ASP A 28 -4.04 -9.43 -22.51
C ASP A 28 -4.49 -8.97 -23.90
N LEU A 29 -3.82 -9.42 -24.97
CA LEU A 29 -4.23 -9.09 -26.34
C LEU A 29 -5.17 -10.15 -26.94
N SER A 30 -5.63 -11.13 -26.16
CA SER A 30 -6.52 -12.19 -26.65
C SER A 30 -7.95 -11.65 -26.63
N MET A 31 -8.65 -11.83 -27.73
CA MET A 31 -10.07 -11.44 -27.83
C MET A 31 -10.95 -12.18 -26.82
N ASP A 32 -10.51 -13.36 -26.36
CA ASP A 32 -11.21 -14.18 -25.39
C ASP A 32 -10.77 -13.93 -23.94
N ASN A 33 -9.77 -13.05 -23.71
CA ASN A 33 -9.30 -12.75 -22.36
C ASN A 33 -10.30 -11.85 -21.63
N ARG A 34 -11.03 -12.46 -20.68
CA ARG A 34 -12.01 -11.78 -19.82
C ARG A 34 -11.38 -10.84 -18.79
N GLN A 35 -10.07 -10.90 -18.60
CA GLN A 35 -9.29 -10.08 -17.66
C GLN A 35 -8.42 -9.02 -18.36
N THR A 36 -8.69 -8.76 -19.64
CA THR A 36 -7.98 -7.77 -20.45
C THR A 36 -7.96 -6.38 -19.82
N LEU A 37 -6.78 -5.79 -19.74
CA LEU A 37 -6.59 -4.42 -19.23
C LEU A 37 -7.14 -3.32 -20.15
N CYS A 38 -7.45 -3.58 -21.42
CA CYS A 38 -8.01 -2.58 -22.36
C CYS A 38 -9.29 -1.92 -21.85
N PHE A 39 -10.04 -2.57 -20.96
CA PHE A 39 -11.27 -2.02 -20.37
C PHE A 39 -11.16 -1.79 -18.87
N SER A 40 -9.96 -1.96 -18.28
CA SER A 40 -9.77 -1.81 -16.85
C SER A 40 -10.01 -0.35 -16.44
N LYS A 41 -11.04 -0.12 -15.63
CA LYS A 41 -11.29 1.19 -15.01
C LYS A 41 -10.08 1.63 -14.18
N CYS A 42 -9.45 0.67 -13.52
CA CYS A 42 -8.26 0.87 -12.71
C CYS A 42 -7.11 1.47 -13.53
N LEU A 43 -6.86 0.97 -14.75
CA LEU A 43 -5.82 1.51 -15.63
C LEU A 43 -6.09 2.98 -16.00
N SER A 44 -7.34 3.34 -16.32
CA SER A 44 -7.72 4.72 -16.64
C SER A 44 -7.62 5.70 -15.46
N SER A 45 -7.65 5.15 -14.23
CA SER A 45 -7.52 5.91 -12.99
C SER A 45 -6.07 6.25 -12.64
N ILE A 46 -5.07 5.65 -13.32
CA ILE A 46 -3.67 5.91 -13.05
C ILE A 46 -3.29 7.35 -13.42
N ARG A 47 -2.58 8.00 -12.51
CA ARG A 47 -1.95 9.30 -12.66
C ARG A 47 -0.49 9.17 -12.22
N THR A 48 0.43 9.74 -12.99
CA THR A 48 1.84 9.77 -12.60
C THR A 48 2.12 10.98 -11.74
N VAL A 49 2.77 10.75 -10.60
CA VAL A 49 3.17 11.79 -9.64
C VAL A 49 4.66 11.71 -9.45
N LYS A 50 5.37 12.83 -9.68
CA LYS A 50 6.81 12.90 -9.49
C LYS A 50 7.12 13.36 -8.07
N ASN A 51 7.80 12.53 -7.28
CA ASN A 51 8.26 12.88 -5.95
C ASN A 51 9.79 12.90 -5.91
N LYS A 52 10.40 14.09 -6.02
CA LYS A 52 11.85 14.37 -5.92
C LYS A 52 12.74 13.47 -6.79
N ALA A 53 12.97 12.23 -6.38
CA ALA A 53 13.80 11.22 -7.04
C ALA A 53 13.00 10.08 -7.71
N GLU A 54 11.72 9.91 -7.40
CA GLU A 54 10.94 8.74 -7.81
C GLU A 54 9.65 9.12 -8.54
N MET A 55 9.25 8.29 -9.50
CA MET A 55 7.95 8.37 -10.16
C MET A 55 7.00 7.41 -9.46
N LEU A 56 5.86 7.93 -9.04
CA LEU A 56 4.79 7.14 -8.44
C LEU A 56 3.62 7.03 -9.42
N TYR A 57 2.99 5.85 -9.44
CA TYR A 57 1.75 5.57 -10.14
C TYR A 57 0.63 5.60 -9.12
N MET A 58 -0.09 6.73 -9.08
CA MET A 58 -1.18 6.99 -8.16
C MET A 58 -2.51 6.59 -8.81
N PHE A 59 -3.35 5.87 -8.07
CA PHE A 59 -4.70 5.50 -8.47
C PHE A 59 -5.69 6.55 -7.98
N ASP A 60 -6.34 7.23 -8.92
CA ASP A 60 -7.32 8.28 -8.64
C ASP A 60 -8.73 7.83 -9.06
N PHE A 61 -9.45 7.24 -8.12
CA PHE A 61 -10.82 6.77 -8.32
C PHE A 61 -11.87 7.91 -8.32
N GLY A 62 -11.44 9.16 -8.13
CA GLY A 62 -12.31 10.34 -8.20
C GLY A 62 -13.50 10.25 -7.25
N SER A 63 -14.72 10.45 -7.77
CA SER A 63 -15.95 10.37 -6.98
C SER A 63 -16.34 8.96 -6.52
N SER A 64 -15.64 7.93 -7.01
CA SER A 64 -15.85 6.54 -6.58
C SER A 64 -14.97 6.19 -5.37
N SER A 65 -14.13 7.13 -4.91
CA SER A 65 -13.21 6.92 -3.79
C SER A 65 -13.99 6.74 -2.48
N THR A 66 -13.72 5.67 -1.74
CA THR A 66 -14.30 5.41 -0.42
C THR A 66 -13.42 5.93 0.71
N VAL A 67 -12.14 6.14 0.43
CA VAL A 67 -11.12 6.61 1.38
C VAL A 67 -10.66 8.04 1.05
N PRO A 68 -10.14 8.80 2.03
CA PRO A 68 -9.66 10.18 1.83
C PRO A 68 -8.25 10.25 1.23
N TRP A 69 -7.52 9.14 1.21
CA TRP A 69 -6.18 9.00 0.63
C TRP A 69 -6.25 8.26 -0.71
N LYS A 70 -5.20 8.40 -1.52
CA LYS A 70 -5.03 7.73 -2.82
C LYS A 70 -3.91 6.72 -2.71
N LEU A 71 -4.12 5.54 -3.28
CA LEU A 71 -3.10 4.51 -3.37
C LEU A 71 -2.05 4.90 -4.41
N ALA A 72 -0.76 4.73 -4.12
CA ALA A 72 0.32 4.94 -5.08
C ALA A 72 1.41 3.87 -4.97
N VAL A 73 1.97 3.47 -6.10
CA VAL A 73 3.05 2.46 -6.17
C VAL A 73 4.24 3.00 -6.97
N SER A 74 5.45 2.50 -6.69
CA SER A 74 6.69 3.04 -7.30
C SER A 74 7.11 2.33 -8.58
N SER A 75 6.48 1.20 -8.95
CA SER A 75 6.83 0.44 -10.14
C SER A 75 5.64 0.21 -11.07
N THR A 76 5.91 0.21 -12.38
CA THR A 76 4.88 -0.09 -13.39
C THR A 76 4.32 -1.50 -13.21
N SER A 77 5.14 -2.46 -12.80
CA SER A 77 4.70 -3.83 -12.54
C SER A 77 3.73 -3.92 -11.36
N ALA A 78 3.97 -3.16 -10.28
CA ALA A 78 3.03 -3.06 -9.18
C ALA A 78 1.74 -2.35 -9.61
N ALA A 79 1.83 -1.33 -10.47
CA ALA A 79 0.64 -0.64 -10.98
C ALA A 79 -0.23 -1.57 -11.83
N LEU A 80 0.39 -2.35 -12.72
CA LEU A 80 -0.32 -3.36 -13.51
C LEU A 80 -0.91 -4.47 -12.62
N CYS A 81 -0.19 -4.90 -11.59
CA CYS A 81 -0.69 -5.84 -10.59
C CYS A 81 -2.00 -5.36 -9.98
N VAL A 82 -2.06 -4.10 -9.54
CA VAL A 82 -3.30 -3.48 -9.02
C VAL A 82 -4.39 -3.44 -10.08
N CYS A 83 -4.05 -3.15 -11.35
CA CYS A 83 -5.05 -3.13 -12.43
C CYS A 83 -5.64 -4.51 -12.76
N HIS A 84 -4.93 -5.60 -12.45
CA HIS A 84 -5.41 -6.97 -12.61
C HIS A 84 -6.20 -7.47 -11.39
N LEU A 85 -6.22 -6.73 -10.28
CA LEU A 85 -7.12 -7.03 -9.17
C LEU A 85 -8.58 -6.75 -9.55
N HIS A 86 -9.50 -7.38 -8.85
CA HIS A 86 -10.93 -7.33 -9.18
C HIS A 86 -11.46 -5.89 -9.08
N GLU A 87 -12.11 -5.39 -10.14
CA GLU A 87 -12.57 -3.98 -10.24
C GLU A 87 -13.57 -3.56 -9.14
N GLY A 88 -14.22 -4.52 -8.48
CA GLY A 88 -15.14 -4.28 -7.37
C GLY A 88 -14.51 -4.25 -5.98
N MET A 89 -13.18 -4.39 -5.87
CA MET A 89 -12.49 -4.28 -4.58
C MET A 89 -12.48 -2.84 -4.09
N SER A 90 -12.67 -2.65 -2.78
CA SER A 90 -12.47 -1.35 -2.15
C SER A 90 -10.97 -1.01 -2.09
N GLU A 91 -10.64 0.26 -1.91
CA GLU A 91 -9.24 0.67 -1.77
C GLU A 91 -8.56 0.04 -0.55
N GLU A 92 -9.31 -0.24 0.51
CA GLU A 92 -8.82 -0.97 1.68
C GLU A 92 -8.49 -2.43 1.34
N ASP A 93 -9.34 -3.11 0.56
CA ASP A 93 -9.08 -4.47 0.08
C ASP A 93 -7.84 -4.51 -0.84
N LEU A 94 -7.67 -3.50 -1.70
CA LEU A 94 -6.48 -3.36 -2.55
C LEU A 94 -5.22 -3.23 -1.70
N VAL A 95 -5.25 -2.39 -0.66
CA VAL A 95 -4.12 -2.25 0.28
C VAL A 95 -3.84 -3.57 0.99
N TRP A 96 -4.87 -4.27 1.45
CA TRP A 96 -4.71 -5.56 2.11
C TRP A 96 -4.05 -6.60 1.21
N GLU A 97 -4.47 -6.70 -0.05
CA GLU A 97 -3.84 -7.57 -1.06
C GLU A 97 -2.37 -7.21 -1.29
N LEU A 98 -2.04 -5.91 -1.37
CA LEU A 98 -0.66 -5.47 -1.52
C LEU A 98 0.21 -5.85 -0.32
N VAL A 99 -0.32 -5.67 0.90
CA VAL A 99 0.35 -6.10 2.15
C VAL A 99 0.58 -7.61 2.15
N GLN A 100 -0.45 -8.40 1.83
CA GLN A 100 -0.34 -9.86 1.79
C GLN A 100 0.70 -10.35 0.77
N ASN A 101 0.85 -9.64 -0.34
CA ASN A 101 1.82 -9.97 -1.39
C ASN A 101 3.17 -9.25 -1.20
N SER A 102 3.38 -8.54 -0.08
CA SER A 102 4.60 -7.77 0.21
C SER A 102 4.98 -6.79 -0.91
N VAL A 103 3.97 -6.20 -1.56
CA VAL A 103 4.15 -5.17 -2.58
C VAL A 103 4.24 -3.83 -1.87
N HIS A 104 5.33 -3.10 -2.12
CA HIS A 104 5.51 -1.78 -1.53
C HIS A 104 4.57 -0.75 -2.16
N PHE A 105 3.92 0.07 -1.32
CA PHE A 105 2.98 1.11 -1.74
C PHE A 105 3.05 2.31 -0.81
N HIS A 106 2.38 3.39 -1.21
CA HIS A 106 2.24 4.64 -0.48
C HIS A 106 0.76 5.04 -0.44
N THR A 107 0.35 5.69 0.64
CA THR A 107 -0.94 6.39 0.73
C THR A 107 -0.69 7.88 0.63
N LEU A 108 -1.28 8.53 -0.37
CA LEU A 108 -1.12 9.97 -0.62
C LEU A 108 -2.42 10.70 -0.29
N GLN A 109 -2.37 11.72 0.56
CA GLN A 109 -3.53 12.57 0.85
C GLN A 109 -3.19 14.02 0.55
N CYS A 110 -4.15 14.76 -0.01
CA CYS A 110 -3.96 16.18 -0.28
C CYS A 110 -3.81 16.94 1.05
N CYS A 111 -2.83 17.84 1.14
CA CYS A 111 -2.55 18.53 2.40
C CYS A 111 -3.71 19.41 2.90
N ASN A 112 -4.55 19.89 1.98
CA ASN A 112 -5.74 20.68 2.29
C ASN A 112 -6.93 19.83 2.77
N THR A 113 -6.89 18.51 2.62
CA THR A 113 -7.89 17.57 3.15
C THR A 113 -7.41 16.86 4.41
N LEU A 114 -6.18 17.15 4.87
CA LEU A 114 -5.71 16.68 6.15
C LEU A 114 -6.41 17.50 7.24
N ASP A 115 -7.13 16.81 8.11
CA ASP A 115 -7.53 17.42 9.37
C ASP A 115 -6.26 17.77 10.13
N LEU A 116 -6.20 19.02 10.61
CA LEU A 116 -5.21 19.41 11.60
C LEU A 116 -5.39 18.45 12.76
N ALA A 117 -4.47 17.50 12.91
CA ALA A 117 -4.37 16.72 14.12
C ALA A 117 -4.36 17.75 15.25
N LEU A 118 -5.40 17.71 16.10
CA LEU A 118 -5.36 18.40 17.37
C LEU A 118 -4.04 17.95 17.98
N MET A 119 -3.05 18.85 18.00
CA MET A 119 -1.95 18.71 18.93
C MET A 119 -2.63 18.83 20.29
N GLU A 120 -3.27 17.75 20.75
CA GLU A 120 -3.11 17.37 22.14
C GLU A 120 -1.61 17.42 22.31
N ARG A 121 -1.15 18.53 22.91
CA ARG A 121 0.22 18.71 23.31
C ARG A 121 0.57 17.37 23.90
N LEU A 122 1.43 16.62 23.21
CA LEU A 122 2.03 15.43 23.77
C LEU A 122 2.50 15.93 25.13
N SER A 123 1.78 15.56 26.19
CA SER A 123 2.16 15.93 27.53
C SER A 123 3.51 15.31 27.61
N ALA A 124 4.57 16.14 27.51
CA ALA A 124 5.89 15.70 27.11
C ALA A 124 6.19 14.56 28.05
N MET A 125 6.07 13.34 27.54
CA MET A 125 5.99 12.18 28.40
C MET A 125 7.44 11.98 28.77
N MET A 126 7.88 12.70 29.80
CA MET A 126 9.26 12.81 30.20
C MET A 126 9.70 11.39 30.43
N VAL A 127 10.47 10.87 29.49
CA VAL A 127 11.16 9.61 29.67
C VAL A 127 12.06 9.85 30.89
N PRO A 128 11.91 9.07 31.98
CA PRO A 128 12.71 9.28 33.17
C PRO A 128 14.18 9.22 32.77
N MET A 129 14.91 10.29 33.04
CA MET A 129 16.35 10.31 32.79
C MET A 129 16.99 9.27 33.73
N ARG A 130 17.60 8.22 33.15
CA ARG A 130 18.30 7.19 33.92
C ARG A 130 19.76 7.57 34.05
N LEU A 131 20.23 7.67 35.29
CA LEU A 131 21.65 7.92 35.59
C LEU A 131 22.46 6.63 35.45
N SER A 132 23.77 6.77 35.29
CA SER A 132 24.68 5.62 35.28
C SER A 132 24.56 4.85 36.61
N GLY A 133 24.36 3.53 36.52
CA GLY A 133 24.14 2.67 37.68
C GLY A 133 22.67 2.35 37.99
N HIS A 134 21.71 2.85 37.20
CA HIS A 134 20.30 2.45 37.32
C HIS A 134 20.12 0.95 37.07
N VAL A 135 19.47 0.24 38.00
CA VAL A 135 19.06 -1.15 37.84
C VAL A 135 17.57 -1.17 37.51
N PHE A 136 17.23 -1.76 36.36
CA PHE A 136 15.85 -1.86 35.90
C PHE A 136 14.98 -2.63 36.89
N ASP A 137 13.84 -2.05 37.28
CA ASP A 137 12.93 -2.65 38.25
C ASP A 137 11.47 -2.75 37.76
N LYS A 138 10.59 -3.24 38.63
CA LYS A 138 9.16 -3.39 38.32
C LYS A 138 8.47 -2.06 37.98
N ARG A 139 8.97 -0.93 38.50
CA ARG A 139 8.43 0.40 38.21
C ARG A 139 8.78 0.82 36.78
N ASP A 140 9.99 0.53 36.32
CA ASP A 140 10.38 0.75 34.92
C ASP A 140 9.48 -0.04 33.96
N HIS A 141 9.24 -1.32 34.25
CA HIS A 141 8.37 -2.17 33.43
C HIS A 141 6.94 -1.61 33.37
N ASN A 142 6.38 -1.22 34.51
CA ASN A 142 5.03 -0.65 34.56
C ASN A 142 4.94 0.70 33.85
N PHE A 143 5.98 1.53 33.96
CA PHE A 143 6.08 2.78 33.22
C PHE A 143 6.08 2.53 31.71
N TYR A 144 6.91 1.60 31.24
CA TYR A 144 7.00 1.24 29.83
C TYR A 144 5.67 0.69 29.30
N LYS A 145 4.99 -0.17 30.06
CA LYS A 145 3.67 -0.70 29.68
C LYS A 145 2.62 0.39 29.51
N LYS A 146 2.58 1.36 30.43
CA LYS A 146 1.70 2.53 30.33
C LYS A 146 2.07 3.42 29.16
N GLN A 147 3.36 3.58 28.88
CA GLN A 147 3.86 4.35 27.74
C GLN A 147 3.44 3.72 26.42
N CYS A 148 3.60 2.40 26.25
CA CYS A 148 3.12 1.69 25.08
C CYS A 148 1.60 1.84 24.91
N GLN A 149 0.83 1.65 25.98
CA GLN A 149 -0.64 1.83 25.94
C GLN A 149 -1.04 3.26 25.53
N SER A 150 -0.35 4.27 26.06
CA SER A 150 -0.54 5.67 25.68
C SER A 150 -0.23 5.89 24.20
N PHE A 151 0.90 5.38 23.71
CA PHE A 151 1.25 5.47 22.29
C PHE A 151 0.19 4.85 21.40
N PHE A 152 -0.27 3.63 21.69
CA PHE A 152 -1.32 2.96 20.90
C PHE A 152 -2.69 3.64 20.99
N SER A 153 -2.93 4.45 22.02
CA SER A 153 -4.16 5.26 22.12
C SER A 153 -4.12 6.56 21.31
N LEU A 154 -2.94 7.00 20.85
CA LEU A 154 -2.82 8.17 19.99
C LEU A 154 -3.25 7.83 18.57
N GLN A 155 -4.20 8.58 18.03
CA GLN A 155 -4.79 8.41 16.71
C GLN A 155 -3.75 8.45 15.56
N CYS A 156 -2.60 9.08 15.77
CA CYS A 156 -1.51 9.19 14.79
C CYS A 156 -0.46 8.06 14.87
N SER A 157 -0.50 7.18 15.87
CA SER A 157 0.52 6.14 16.06
C SER A 157 0.41 4.98 15.05
N CYS A 158 -0.78 4.77 14.49
CA CYS A 158 -1.03 3.76 13.46
C CYS A 158 -0.52 4.16 12.06
N ALA A 159 -0.17 5.43 11.83
CA ALA A 159 0.31 5.89 10.53
C ALA A 159 1.79 5.54 10.25
N ALA A 160 2.53 5.00 11.24
CA ALA A 160 3.96 4.71 11.11
C ALA A 160 4.31 3.20 11.14
N LEU A 161 3.30 2.31 11.21
CA LEU A 161 3.49 0.86 11.26
C LEU A 161 2.79 0.10 10.12
N LEU A 162 2.41 0.78 9.04
CA LEU A 162 1.95 0.17 7.81
C LEU A 162 2.83 0.62 6.64
#